data_AF-A0A357D4C9-F1
#
_entry.id   AF-A0A357D4C9-F1
#
_cell.length_a   1.000
_cell.length_b   1.000
_cell.length_c   1.000
_cell.angle_alpha   90.00
_cell.angle_beta   90.00
_cell.angle_gamma   90.00
#
_symmetry.space_group_name_H-M   'P 1'
#
loop_
_entity.id
_entity.type
_entity.pdbx_description
1 polymer ?
#
loop_
_entity_poly.entity_id
_entity_poly.type
_entity_poly.pdbx_seq_one_letter_code
_entity_poly.pdbx_strand_id
1 'polypeptide(L)'
;MKKLWLFPMIFLILILLAGHFRWAEGPMQSAGEYQILHSKDNWTGQRWVVLFGGLVELSEVGTAEPYPLHSRTRIPYITQEELKVEIEAVLERPAYQTKWRALNRQITELEAQAKSLSLEVPAQEGRVEVDTVSKALFEAKRERDVVFTEAKTIFFAEYTAMAKRRELIAKIIWVLLLLLTFSVAFHYFLAEVKRWKRANETYEIVEYVTKNNRYPLEK
;
A
#
# COMPACT_ATOMS: atom_id res chain seq x y z
N MET A 1 -12.21 24.48 38.14
CA MET A 1 -12.29 23.01 38.02
C MET A 1 -11.46 22.57 36.81
N LYS A 2 -10.61 21.55 36.92
CA LYS A 2 -9.81 21.07 35.78
C LYS A 2 -10.73 20.36 34.78
N LYS A 3 -10.76 20.79 33.52
CA LYS A 3 -11.57 20.17 32.44
C LYS A 3 -10.93 18.83 32.03
N LEU A 4 -11.16 17.78 32.83
CA LEU A 4 -10.55 16.45 32.63
C LEU A 4 -10.95 15.79 31.30
N TRP A 5 -12.08 16.19 30.72
CA TRP A 5 -12.55 15.72 29.40
C TRP A 5 -11.74 16.28 28.22
N LEU A 6 -10.98 17.37 28.43
CA LEU A 6 -10.23 18.03 27.37
C LEU A 6 -9.09 17.14 26.86
N PHE A 7 -8.42 16.43 27.77
CA PHE A 7 -7.29 15.56 27.42
C PHE A 7 -7.66 14.44 26.43
N PRO A 8 -8.68 13.59 26.69
CA PRO A 8 -9.07 12.56 25.74
C PRO A 8 -9.65 13.13 24.43
N MET A 9 -10.28 14.31 24.46
CA MET A 9 -10.74 14.98 23.24
C MET A 9 -9.58 15.49 22.38
N ILE A 10 -8.55 16.10 22.97
CA ILE A 10 -7.34 16.50 22.24
C ILE A 10 -6.67 15.26 21.65
N PHE A 11 -6.57 14.17 22.40
CA PHE A 11 -5.99 12.93 21.90
C PHE A 11 -6.77 12.35 20.71
N LEU A 12 -8.10 12.37 20.75
CA LEU A 12 -8.94 11.98 19.62
C LEU A 12 -8.68 12.84 18.38
N ILE A 13 -8.58 14.17 18.55
CA ILE A 13 -8.26 15.10 17.46
C ILE A 13 -6.89 14.79 16.86
N LEU A 14 -5.88 14.51 17.70
CA LEU A 14 -4.55 14.13 17.23
C LEU A 14 -4.57 12.84 16.41
N ILE A 15 -5.37 11.84 16.78
CA ILE A 15 -5.49 10.58 16.01
C ILE A 15 -6.20 10.81 14.67
N LEU A 16 -7.21 11.68 14.63
CA LEU A 16 -7.86 12.07 13.38
C LEU A 16 -6.87 12.76 12.43
N LEU A 17 -6.06 13.69 12.95
CA LEU A 17 -5.01 14.35 12.18
C LEU A 17 -3.93 13.37 11.71
N ALA A 18 -3.51 12.43 12.57
CA ALA A 18 -2.57 11.37 12.19
C ALA A 18 -3.10 10.51 11.03
N GLY A 19 -4.42 10.33 10.93
CA GLY A 19 -5.09 9.69 9.80
C GLY A 19 -4.87 10.42 8.47
N HIS A 20 -4.86 11.76 8.49
CA HIS A 20 -4.60 12.58 7.31
C HIS A 20 -3.15 12.43 6.83
N PHE A 21 -2.18 12.34 7.75
CA PHE A 21 -0.77 12.13 7.45
C PHE A 21 -0.38 10.68 7.11
N ARG A 22 -1.37 9.78 6.99
CA ARG A 22 -1.13 8.38 6.61
C ARG A 22 -0.47 8.28 5.23
N TRP A 23 -0.91 9.11 4.29
CA TRP A 23 -0.47 9.04 2.91
C TRP A 23 0.55 10.15 2.63
N ALA A 24 1.72 9.76 2.14
CA ALA A 24 2.67 10.68 1.53
C ALA A 24 2.51 10.58 0.01
N GLU A 25 2.02 11.65 -0.60
CA GLU A 25 1.90 11.77 -2.05
C GLU A 25 3.21 12.29 -2.63
N GLY A 26 3.74 11.58 -3.63
CA GLY A 26 4.92 11.97 -4.39
C GLY A 26 4.55 12.89 -5.56
N PRO A 27 5.55 13.30 -6.35
CA PRO A 27 5.30 14.09 -7.55
C PRO A 27 4.50 13.28 -8.57
N MET A 28 3.58 13.96 -9.25
CA MET A 28 2.86 13.41 -10.39
C MET A 28 3.76 13.46 -11.62
N GLN A 29 3.92 12.34 -12.30
CA GLN A 29 4.76 12.21 -13.49
C GLN A 29 3.91 11.86 -14.71
N SER A 30 4.13 12.52 -15.83
CA SER A 30 3.51 12.15 -17.10
C SER A 30 4.33 11.08 -17.82
N ALA A 31 3.66 10.03 -18.29
CA ALA A 31 4.26 8.93 -19.05
C ALA A 31 3.33 8.58 -20.23
N GLY A 32 3.58 9.23 -21.37
CA GLY A 32 2.73 9.09 -22.56
C GLY A 32 1.33 9.63 -22.30
N GLU A 33 0.31 8.78 -22.50
CA GLU A 33 -1.11 9.10 -22.30
C GLU A 33 -1.56 9.01 -20.84
N TYR A 34 -0.65 8.64 -19.93
CA TYR A 34 -0.95 8.41 -18.52
C TYR A 34 -0.25 9.42 -17.63
N GLN A 35 -0.87 9.71 -16.50
CA GLN A 35 -0.19 10.35 -15.38
C GLN A 35 -0.09 9.36 -14.22
N ILE A 36 1.09 9.33 -13.60
CA ILE A 36 1.47 8.37 -12.58
C ILE A 36 1.70 9.16 -11.28
N LEU A 37 0.94 8.83 -10.24
CA LEU A 37 1.19 9.34 -8.89
C LEU A 37 1.77 8.23 -8.04
N HIS A 38 3.00 8.44 -7.58
CA HIS A 38 3.59 7.60 -6.55
C HIS A 38 3.04 8.03 -5.19
N SER A 39 2.57 7.08 -4.39
CA SER A 39 2.15 7.33 -3.01
C SER A 39 2.76 6.29 -2.08
N LYS A 40 2.98 6.70 -0.83
CA LYS A 40 3.50 5.83 0.22
C LYS A 40 2.55 5.84 1.41
N ASP A 41 2.15 4.67 1.86
CA ASP A 41 1.45 4.50 3.13
C ASP A 41 2.50 4.54 4.25
N ASN A 42 2.54 5.63 5.02
CA ASN A 42 3.50 5.83 6.10
C ASN A 42 3.29 4.83 7.25
N TRP A 43 2.10 4.26 7.38
CA TRP A 43 1.81 3.30 8.46
C TRP A 43 2.31 1.89 8.14
N THR A 44 2.26 1.50 6.86
CA THR A 44 2.66 0.16 6.43
C THR A 44 4.03 0.15 5.72
N GLY A 45 4.55 1.33 5.37
CA GLY A 45 5.72 1.49 4.51
C GLY A 45 5.47 1.14 3.04
N GLN A 46 4.26 0.67 2.69
CA GLN A 46 3.92 0.17 1.37
C GLN A 46 3.90 1.31 0.35
N ARG A 47 4.60 1.10 -0.76
CA ARG A 47 4.56 2.01 -1.92
C ARG A 47 3.44 1.60 -2.86
N TRP A 48 2.78 2.59 -3.42
CA TRP A 48 1.65 2.46 -4.32
C TRP A 48 1.82 3.39 -5.51
N VAL A 49 1.22 3.01 -6.62
CA VAL A 49 1.07 3.83 -7.81
C VAL A 49 -0.41 3.94 -8.12
N VAL A 50 -0.84 5.17 -8.41
CA VAL A 50 -2.17 5.46 -8.94
C VAL A 50 -1.99 5.93 -10.37
N LEU A 51 -2.67 5.26 -11.29
CA LEU A 51 -2.69 5.62 -12.70
C LEU A 51 -3.89 6.50 -12.99
N PHE A 52 -3.63 7.66 -13.56
CA PHE A 52 -4.62 8.59 -14.06
C PHE A 52 -4.65 8.53 -15.58
N GLY A 53 -5.84 8.61 -16.15
CA GLY A 53 -6.02 8.67 -17.60
C GLY A 53 -6.60 10.02 -17.97
N GLY A 54 -5.98 10.65 -18.94
CA GLY A 54 -6.45 11.93 -19.45
C GLY A 54 -5.47 12.43 -20.49
N LEU A 55 -5.99 12.68 -21.69
CA LEU A 55 -5.29 13.45 -22.71
C LEU A 55 -4.77 14.74 -22.07
N VAL A 56 -3.43 14.86 -21.99
CA VAL A 56 -2.72 16.09 -21.57
C VAL A 56 -3.23 17.32 -22.33
N GLU A 57 -3.84 17.11 -23.50
CA GLU A 57 -4.35 18.13 -24.41
C GLU A 57 -5.71 18.76 -24.01
N LEU A 58 -6.49 18.16 -23.11
CA LEU A 58 -7.82 18.67 -22.71
C LEU A 58 -7.81 19.42 -21.37
N SER A 59 -6.74 19.30 -20.59
CA SER A 59 -6.55 20.07 -19.36
C SER A 59 -5.88 21.40 -19.68
N GLU A 60 -6.66 22.49 -19.72
CA GLU A 60 -6.11 23.85 -19.73
C GLU A 60 -5.04 23.99 -18.64
N VAL A 61 -3.93 24.65 -19.02
CA VAL A 61 -2.77 24.90 -18.17
C VAL A 61 -3.22 25.61 -16.88
N GLY A 62 -3.38 24.84 -15.80
CA GLY A 62 -3.51 25.37 -14.44
C GLY A 62 -4.70 24.94 -13.59
N THR A 63 -5.66 24.13 -14.08
CA THR A 63 -6.90 23.88 -13.29
C THR A 63 -7.44 22.45 -13.21
N ALA A 64 -6.90 21.48 -13.94
CA ALA A 64 -7.49 20.13 -13.95
C ALA A 64 -6.72 19.15 -13.06
N GLU A 65 -7.28 18.82 -11.89
CA GLU A 65 -6.96 17.55 -11.23
C GLU A 65 -7.17 16.42 -12.24
N PRO A 66 -6.18 15.54 -12.47
CA PRO A 66 -6.31 14.54 -13.50
C PRO A 66 -7.39 13.54 -13.16
N TYR A 67 -8.14 13.13 -14.19
CA TYR A 67 -9.17 12.12 -14.02
C TYR A 67 -8.51 10.77 -13.74
N PRO A 68 -8.85 10.09 -12.63
CA PRO A 68 -8.38 8.73 -12.42
C PRO A 68 -8.96 7.84 -13.52
N LEU A 69 -8.14 6.98 -14.11
CA LEU A 69 -8.68 5.85 -14.88
C LEU A 69 -9.67 5.13 -13.96
N HIS A 70 -10.85 4.80 -14.50
CA HIS A 70 -12.12 4.43 -13.87
C HIS A 70 -12.16 3.68 -12.51
N SER A 71 -11.04 3.21 -11.96
CA SER A 71 -10.97 2.43 -10.73
C SER A 71 -10.25 3.10 -9.55
N ARG A 72 -9.53 4.25 -9.69
CA ARG A 72 -8.64 4.78 -8.63
C ARG A 72 -7.76 3.68 -7.99
N THR A 73 -7.47 2.61 -8.74
CA THR A 73 -6.87 1.41 -8.15
C THR A 73 -5.43 1.72 -7.81
N ARG A 74 -5.11 1.64 -6.52
CA ARG A 74 -3.73 1.67 -6.05
C ARG A 74 -3.07 0.33 -6.39
N ILE A 75 -2.03 0.39 -7.20
CA ILE A 75 -1.23 -0.75 -7.58
C ILE A 75 0.01 -0.74 -6.70
N PRO A 76 0.33 -1.81 -5.95
CA PRO A 76 1.51 -1.82 -5.10
C PRO A 76 2.77 -1.76 -5.98
N TYR A 77 3.68 -0.86 -5.61
CA TYR A 77 4.88 -0.58 -6.38
C TYR A 77 6.11 -1.18 -5.71
N ILE A 78 7.03 -1.69 -6.55
CA ILE A 78 8.33 -2.25 -6.18
C ILE A 78 9.37 -1.74 -7.17
N THR A 79 10.58 -1.46 -6.71
CA THR A 79 11.67 -1.01 -7.60
C THR A 79 12.19 -2.17 -8.44
N GLN A 80 12.90 -1.86 -9.51
CA GLN A 80 13.38 -2.88 -10.44
C GLN A 80 14.45 -3.78 -9.79
N GLU A 81 15.27 -3.22 -8.90
CA GLU A 81 16.29 -3.93 -8.14
C GLU A 81 15.66 -4.90 -7.15
N GLU A 82 14.69 -4.43 -6.36
CA GLU A 82 13.97 -5.27 -5.40
C GLU A 82 13.17 -6.36 -6.12
N LEU A 83 12.53 -6.03 -7.24
CA LEU A 83 11.78 -6.99 -8.05
C LEU A 83 12.66 -8.14 -8.55
N LYS A 84 13.91 -7.86 -8.97
CA LYS A 84 14.85 -8.89 -9.41
C LYS A 84 15.17 -9.87 -8.28
N VAL A 85 15.53 -9.34 -7.11
CA VAL A 85 15.87 -10.15 -5.92
C VAL A 85 14.69 -11.01 -5.49
N GLU A 86 13.48 -10.46 -5.48
CA GLU A 86 12.28 -11.19 -5.06
C GLU A 86 11.86 -12.26 -6.06
N ILE A 87 11.97 -12.00 -7.37
CA ILE A 87 11.71 -13.01 -8.41
C ILE A 87 12.74 -14.14 -8.31
N GLU A 88 14.02 -13.83 -8.07
CA GLU A 88 15.05 -14.84 -7.83
C GLU A 88 14.68 -15.72 -6.63
N ALA A 89 14.22 -15.13 -5.53
CA ALA A 89 13.73 -15.88 -4.36
C ALA A 89 12.53 -16.78 -4.68
N VAL A 90 11.62 -16.37 -5.58
CA VAL A 90 10.53 -17.22 -6.06
C VAL A 90 11.06 -18.40 -6.89
N LEU A 91 12.05 -18.17 -7.74
CA LEU A 91 12.68 -19.20 -8.57
C LEU A 91 13.48 -20.22 -7.74
N GLU A 92 13.97 -19.82 -6.56
CA GLU A 92 14.65 -20.71 -5.62
C GLU A 92 13.71 -21.63 -4.83
N ARG A 93 12.38 -21.39 -4.87
CA ARG A 93 11.39 -22.25 -4.21
C ARG A 93 11.45 -23.66 -4.81
N PRO A 94 11.21 -24.73 -4.02
CA PRO A 94 11.31 -26.11 -4.49
C PRO A 94 10.50 -26.42 -5.76
N ALA A 95 9.37 -25.76 -5.96
CA ALA A 95 8.52 -25.92 -7.14
C ALA A 95 9.19 -25.48 -8.46
N TYR A 96 10.02 -24.43 -8.43
CA TYR A 96 10.66 -23.85 -9.62
C TYR A 96 12.13 -24.22 -9.73
N GLN A 97 12.79 -24.46 -8.59
CA GLN A 97 14.24 -24.62 -8.49
C GLN A 97 14.79 -25.72 -9.42
N THR A 98 14.14 -26.88 -9.46
CA THR A 98 14.60 -28.02 -10.30
C THR A 98 14.50 -27.67 -11.79
N LYS A 99 13.36 -27.14 -12.22
CA LYS A 99 13.12 -26.77 -13.62
C LYS A 99 14.02 -25.60 -14.06
N TRP A 100 14.17 -24.60 -13.20
CA TRP A 100 15.03 -23.44 -13.43
C TRP A 100 16.51 -23.83 -13.59
N ARG A 101 17.03 -24.69 -12.69
CA ARG A 101 18.41 -25.17 -12.77
C ARG A 101 18.65 -26.05 -14.00
N ALA A 102 17.70 -26.93 -14.34
CA ALA A 102 17.80 -27.78 -15.52
C ALA A 102 17.87 -26.94 -16.81
N LEU A 103 16.97 -25.96 -16.96
CA LEU A 103 16.96 -25.05 -18.11
C LEU A 103 18.24 -24.21 -18.21
N ASN A 104 18.74 -23.67 -17.10
CA ASN A 104 19.98 -22.91 -17.11
C ASN A 104 21.20 -23.76 -17.50
N ARG A 105 21.27 -25.01 -17.04
CA ARG A 105 22.32 -25.95 -17.46
C ARG A 105 22.23 -26.25 -18.96
N GLN A 106 21.03 -26.59 -19.44
CA GLN A 106 20.79 -26.89 -20.85
C GLN A 106 21.15 -25.69 -21.76
N ILE A 107 20.78 -24.47 -21.38
CA ILE A 107 21.14 -23.26 -22.12
C ILE A 107 22.67 -23.07 -22.15
N THR A 108 23.34 -23.25 -21.01
CA THR A 108 24.80 -23.09 -20.93
C THR A 108 25.54 -24.11 -21.80
N GLU A 109 25.08 -25.37 -21.80
CA GLU A 109 25.62 -26.44 -22.64
C GLU A 109 25.39 -26.15 -24.13
N LEU A 110 24.19 -25.72 -24.51
CA LEU A 110 23.86 -25.35 -25.89
C LEU A 110 24.61 -24.11 -26.38
N GLU A 111 24.85 -23.11 -25.52
CA GLU A 111 25.67 -21.94 -25.85
C GLU A 111 27.14 -22.31 -26.06
N ALA A 112 27.67 -23.24 -25.26
CA ALA A 112 29.01 -23.77 -25.43
C ALA A 112 29.13 -24.54 -26.76
N GLN A 113 28.16 -25.39 -27.09
CA GLN A 113 28.10 -26.13 -28.36
C GLN A 113 27.96 -25.20 -29.57
N ALA A 114 27.10 -24.19 -29.49
CA ALA A 114 26.95 -23.19 -30.56
C ALA A 114 28.26 -22.44 -30.82
N LYS A 115 29.02 -22.12 -29.75
CA LYS A 115 30.31 -21.44 -29.85
C LYS A 115 31.38 -22.31 -30.47
N SER A 116 31.48 -23.60 -30.11
CA SER A 116 32.44 -24.53 -30.73
C SER A 116 32.12 -24.75 -32.20
N LEU A 117 30.85 -24.97 -32.56
CA LEU A 117 30.42 -25.17 -33.95
C LEU A 117 30.71 -23.94 -34.84
N SER A 118 30.64 -22.73 -34.28
CA SER A 118 30.96 -21.48 -34.99
C SER A 118 32.45 -21.28 -35.29
N LEU A 119 33.34 -21.98 -34.58
CA LEU A 119 34.80 -21.85 -34.71
C LEU A 119 35.41 -22.92 -35.64
N GLU A 120 34.74 -24.05 -35.85
CA GLU A 120 35.36 -25.25 -36.43
C GLU A 120 34.94 -25.60 -37.88
N VAL A 121 33.87 -25.01 -38.46
CA VAL A 121 33.27 -25.62 -39.68
C VAL A 121 33.28 -24.74 -40.95
N PRO A 122 34.06 -25.12 -41.99
CA PRO A 122 33.89 -24.68 -43.37
C PRO A 122 33.29 -25.80 -44.26
N ALA A 123 32.05 -26.26 -44.03
CA ALA A 123 31.35 -27.18 -44.96
C ALA A 123 29.83 -27.27 -44.71
N GLN A 124 29.08 -27.69 -45.74
CA GLN A 124 27.61 -27.77 -45.76
C GLN A 124 26.97 -28.65 -44.67
N GLU A 125 27.67 -29.66 -44.13
CA GLU A 125 27.15 -30.52 -43.04
C GLU A 125 27.04 -29.79 -41.70
N GLY A 126 27.95 -28.86 -41.40
CA GLY A 126 27.87 -28.06 -40.18
C GLY A 126 26.68 -27.10 -40.13
N ARG A 127 26.07 -26.77 -41.28
CA ARG A 127 24.89 -25.90 -41.31
C ARG A 127 23.67 -26.58 -40.68
N VAL A 128 23.48 -27.87 -40.90
CA VAL A 128 22.35 -28.63 -40.34
C VAL A 128 22.49 -28.75 -38.82
N GLU A 129 23.70 -28.97 -38.32
CA GLU A 129 23.99 -29.09 -36.88
C GLU A 129 23.94 -27.74 -36.15
N VAL A 130 24.37 -26.65 -36.79
CA VAL A 130 24.19 -25.29 -36.27
C VAL A 130 22.72 -24.90 -36.21
N ASP A 131 21.91 -25.26 -37.21
CA ASP A 131 20.47 -24.99 -37.23
C ASP A 131 19.72 -25.78 -36.15
N THR A 132 20.11 -27.03 -35.86
CA THR A 132 19.49 -27.81 -34.78
C THR A 132 19.85 -27.28 -33.39
N VAL A 133 21.13 -26.95 -33.14
CA VAL A 133 21.58 -26.39 -31.86
C VAL A 133 20.96 -25.00 -31.62
N SER A 134 20.90 -24.16 -32.65
CA SER A 134 20.27 -22.83 -32.53
C SER A 134 18.76 -22.93 -32.26
N LYS A 135 18.05 -23.87 -32.89
CA LYS A 135 16.63 -24.14 -32.61
C LYS A 135 16.42 -24.64 -31.18
N ALA A 136 17.24 -25.59 -30.71
CA ALA A 136 17.17 -26.09 -29.34
C ALA A 136 17.47 -25.00 -28.31
N LEU A 137 18.44 -24.13 -28.59
CA LEU A 137 18.77 -22.98 -27.74
C LEU A 137 17.62 -21.98 -27.66
N PHE A 138 16.96 -21.70 -28.79
CA PHE A 138 15.78 -20.84 -28.83
C PHE A 138 14.63 -21.42 -28.01
N GLU A 139 14.35 -22.71 -28.16
CA GLU A 139 13.30 -23.41 -27.39
C GLU A 139 13.60 -23.39 -25.89
N ALA A 140 14.83 -23.70 -25.47
CA ALA A 140 15.22 -23.66 -24.06
C ALA A 140 15.13 -22.25 -23.46
N LYS A 141 15.54 -21.20 -24.22
CA LYS A 141 15.38 -19.80 -23.81
C LYS A 141 13.92 -19.42 -23.67
N ARG A 142 13.07 -19.82 -24.61
CA ARG A 142 11.63 -19.60 -24.55
C ARG A 142 11.01 -20.26 -23.33
N GLU A 143 11.35 -21.51 -23.03
CA GLU A 143 10.85 -22.21 -21.84
C GLU A 143 11.28 -21.54 -20.54
N ARG A 144 12.54 -21.09 -20.47
CA ARG A 144 13.04 -20.31 -19.32
C ARG A 144 12.24 -19.02 -19.14
N ASP A 145 11.95 -18.31 -20.23
CA ASP A 145 11.19 -17.05 -20.16
C ASP A 145 9.72 -17.29 -19.75
N VAL A 146 9.14 -18.43 -20.11
CA VAL A 146 7.81 -18.86 -19.62
C VAL A 146 7.85 -19.09 -18.10
N VAL A 147 8.85 -19.84 -17.60
CA VAL A 147 9.01 -20.09 -16.15
C VAL A 147 9.24 -18.79 -15.40
N PHE A 148 10.05 -17.88 -15.94
CA PHE A 148 10.27 -16.56 -15.36
C PHE A 148 9.00 -15.73 -15.32
N THR A 149 8.19 -15.76 -16.39
CA THR A 149 6.91 -15.06 -16.45
C THR A 149 5.92 -15.61 -15.43
N GLU A 150 5.86 -16.93 -15.26
CA GLU A 150 5.04 -17.60 -14.25
C GLU A 150 5.48 -17.24 -12.82
N ALA A 151 6.78 -17.25 -12.54
CA ALA A 151 7.31 -16.81 -11.25
C ALA A 151 6.94 -15.35 -10.97
N LYS A 152 7.03 -14.48 -11.99
CA LYS A 152 6.67 -13.07 -11.90
C LYS A 152 5.17 -12.87 -11.62
N THR A 153 4.27 -13.61 -12.29
CA THR A 153 2.83 -13.48 -12.05
C THR A 153 2.44 -13.92 -10.64
N ILE A 154 3.04 -15.01 -10.15
CA ILE A 154 2.83 -15.49 -8.78
C ILE A 154 3.36 -14.49 -7.77
N PHE A 155 4.56 -13.97 -7.99
CA PHE A 155 5.13 -12.92 -7.15
C PHE A 155 4.18 -11.72 -7.04
N PHE A 156 3.69 -11.18 -8.16
CA PHE A 156 2.79 -10.03 -8.13
C PHE A 156 1.45 -10.33 -7.47
N ALA A 157 0.91 -11.54 -7.63
CA ALA A 157 -0.31 -11.95 -6.96
C ALA A 157 -0.12 -11.99 -5.43
N GLU A 158 0.96 -12.63 -4.96
CA GLU A 158 1.32 -12.70 -3.54
C GLU A 158 1.62 -11.32 -2.96
N TYR A 159 2.46 -10.53 -3.63
CA TYR A 159 2.83 -9.18 -3.22
C TYR A 159 1.61 -8.28 -3.11
N THR A 160 0.68 -8.35 -4.07
CA THR A 160 -0.56 -7.58 -4.05
C THR A 160 -1.48 -8.01 -2.92
N ALA A 161 -1.62 -9.32 -2.68
CA ALA A 161 -2.42 -9.83 -1.57
C ALA A 161 -1.84 -9.39 -0.21
N MET A 162 -0.52 -9.45 -0.04
CA MET A 162 0.16 -9.02 1.18
C MET A 162 0.04 -7.51 1.40
N ALA A 163 0.22 -6.69 0.36
CA ALA A 163 0.06 -5.24 0.44
C ALA A 163 -1.35 -4.85 0.87
N LYS A 164 -2.38 -5.44 0.24
CA LYS A 164 -3.79 -5.23 0.61
C LYS A 164 -4.10 -5.69 2.03
N ARG A 165 -3.53 -6.82 2.46
CA ARG A 165 -3.69 -7.32 3.84
C ARG A 165 -3.09 -6.35 4.86
N ARG A 166 -1.89 -5.82 4.61
CA ARG A 166 -1.26 -4.81 5.48
C ARG A 166 -2.10 -3.53 5.55
N GLU A 167 -2.59 -3.06 4.42
CA GLU A 167 -3.48 -1.88 4.35
C GLU A 167 -4.75 -2.09 5.18
N LEU A 168 -5.38 -3.26 5.06
CA LEU A 168 -6.59 -3.62 5.79
C LEU A 168 -6.32 -3.68 7.30
N ILE A 169 -5.26 -4.36 7.72
CA ILE A 169 -4.87 -4.46 9.14
C ILE A 169 -4.64 -3.07 9.72
N ALA A 170 -3.85 -2.22 9.04
CA ALA A 170 -3.59 -0.85 9.49
C ALA A 170 -4.88 -0.01 9.60
N LYS A 171 -5.80 -0.17 8.65
CA LYS A 171 -7.12 0.49 8.70
C LYS A 171 -7.96 0.00 9.89
N ILE A 172 -8.00 -1.31 10.14
CA ILE A 172 -8.75 -1.89 11.27
C ILE A 172 -8.18 -1.37 12.60
N ILE A 173 -6.85 -1.43 12.77
CA ILE A 173 -6.18 -0.94 13.98
C ILE A 173 -6.54 0.53 14.24
N TRP A 174 -6.49 1.37 13.20
CA TRP A 174 -6.81 2.78 13.35
C TRP A 174 -8.28 3.03 13.69
N VAL A 175 -9.22 2.32 13.06
CA VAL A 175 -10.65 2.41 13.41
C VAL A 175 -10.89 1.98 14.85
N LEU A 176 -10.27 0.88 15.30
CA LEU A 176 -10.36 0.44 16.69
C LEU A 176 -9.82 1.48 17.67
N LEU A 177 -8.67 2.10 17.33
CA LEU A 177 -8.09 3.18 18.13
C LEU A 177 -9.02 4.39 18.21
N LEU A 178 -9.64 4.80 17.10
CA LEU A 178 -10.64 5.87 17.08
C LEU A 178 -11.86 5.55 17.93
N LEU A 179 -12.41 4.34 17.83
CA LEU A 179 -13.58 3.94 18.60
C LEU A 179 -13.27 3.93 20.11
N LEU A 180 -12.11 3.38 20.49
CA LEU A 180 -11.69 3.33 21.89
C LEU A 180 -11.50 4.75 22.45
N THR A 181 -10.80 5.61 21.72
CA THR A 181 -10.52 6.98 22.18
C THR A 181 -11.77 7.85 22.20
N PHE A 182 -12.66 7.70 21.23
CA PHE A 182 -13.98 8.33 21.25
C PHE A 182 -14.80 7.88 22.46
N SER A 183 -14.87 6.57 22.73
CA SER A 183 -15.61 6.03 23.89
C SER A 183 -15.09 6.61 25.21
N VAL A 184 -13.76 6.67 25.38
CA VAL A 184 -13.14 7.28 26.55
C VAL A 184 -13.45 8.78 26.65
N ALA A 185 -13.30 9.53 25.54
CA ALA A 185 -13.61 10.96 25.51
C ALA A 185 -15.08 11.24 25.85
N PHE A 186 -15.99 10.45 25.27
CA PHE A 186 -17.42 10.54 25.52
C PHE A 186 -17.78 10.20 26.97
N HIS A 187 -17.15 9.17 27.56
CA HIS A 187 -17.33 8.83 28.97
C HIS A 187 -16.95 10.00 29.90
N TYR A 188 -15.78 10.60 29.69
CA TYR A 188 -15.33 11.74 30.49
C TYR A 188 -16.20 12.99 30.29
N PHE A 189 -16.68 13.21 29.07
CA PHE A 189 -17.63 14.28 28.77
C PHE A 189 -18.95 14.09 29.54
N LEU A 190 -19.56 12.89 29.50
CA LEU A 190 -20.76 12.59 30.27
C LEU A 190 -20.56 12.74 31.78
N ALA A 191 -19.41 12.29 32.30
CA ALA A 191 -19.07 12.47 33.71
C ALA A 191 -19.00 13.96 34.09
N GLU A 192 -18.47 14.81 33.20
CA GLU A 192 -18.45 16.26 33.41
C GLU A 192 -19.83 16.88 33.38
N VAL A 193 -20.67 16.54 32.39
CA VAL A 193 -22.06 17.02 32.30
C VAL A 193 -22.83 16.66 33.58
N LYS A 194 -22.67 15.43 34.09
CA LYS A 194 -23.28 14.99 35.35
C LYS A 194 -22.75 15.76 36.58
N ARG A 195 -21.47 16.16 36.59
CA ARG A 195 -20.90 16.99 37.66
C ARG A 195 -21.44 18.41 37.60
N TRP A 196 -21.51 18.99 36.41
CA TRP A 196 -22.04 20.33 36.18
C TRP A 196 -23.52 20.42 36.57
N LYS A 197 -24.33 19.42 36.19
CA LYS A 197 -25.74 19.35 36.59
C LYS A 197 -25.91 19.32 38.12
N ARG A 198 -25.15 18.47 38.82
CA ARG A 198 -25.18 18.40 40.29
C ARG A 198 -24.74 19.70 40.96
N ALA A 199 -23.72 20.36 40.42
CA ALA A 199 -23.29 21.66 40.92
C ALA A 199 -24.40 22.69 40.76
N ASN A 200 -25.05 22.78 39.59
CA ASN A 200 -26.14 23.71 39.33
C ASN A 200 -27.37 23.45 40.23
N GLU A 201 -27.78 22.18 40.37
CA GLU A 201 -28.84 21.77 41.30
C GLU A 201 -28.50 22.19 42.75
N THR A 202 -27.24 22.06 43.16
CA THR A 202 -26.78 22.50 44.49
C THR A 202 -26.84 24.02 44.64
N TYR A 203 -26.42 24.77 43.62
CA TYR A 203 -26.50 26.24 43.62
C TYR A 203 -27.95 26.72 43.73
N GLU A 204 -28.88 26.13 42.96
CA GLU A 204 -30.30 26.47 43.02
C GLU A 204 -30.90 26.21 44.42
N ILE A 205 -30.55 25.09 45.06
CA ILE A 205 -30.99 24.80 46.44
C ILE A 205 -30.44 25.83 47.43
N VAL A 206 -29.15 26.16 47.34
CA VAL A 206 -28.53 27.15 48.23
C VAL A 206 -29.14 28.53 48.03
N GLU A 207 -29.38 28.94 46.79
CA GLU A 207 -30.05 30.21 46.48
C GLU A 207 -31.49 30.25 47.01
N TYR A 208 -32.25 29.18 46.82
CA TYR A 208 -33.62 29.07 47.35
C TYR A 208 -33.66 29.18 48.88
N VAL A 209 -32.80 28.42 49.58
CA VAL A 209 -32.72 28.45 51.05
C VAL A 209 -32.27 29.82 51.57
N THR A 210 -31.27 30.43 50.94
CA THR A 210 -30.76 31.74 51.35
C THR A 210 -31.77 32.86 51.11
N LYS A 211 -32.53 32.82 50.00
CA LYS A 211 -33.59 33.77 49.71
C LYS A 211 -34.76 33.65 50.70
N ASN A 212 -35.19 32.43 51.00
CA ASN A 212 -36.30 32.18 51.93
C ASN A 212 -35.92 32.51 53.40
N ASN A 213 -34.65 32.37 53.78
CA ASN A 213 -34.16 32.79 55.10
C ASN A 213 -33.94 34.30 55.23
N ARG A 214 -33.66 35.03 54.13
CA ARG A 214 -33.49 36.50 54.16
C ARG A 214 -34.81 37.26 54.17
N TYR A 215 -35.84 36.72 53.55
CA TYR A 215 -37.18 37.28 53.54
C TYR A 215 -38.16 36.17 53.94
N PRO A 216 -38.31 35.87 55.24
CA PRO A 216 -39.37 34.97 55.65
C PRO A 216 -40.68 35.59 55.16
N LEU A 217 -41.42 34.87 54.33
CA LEU A 217 -42.78 35.25 53.94
C LEU A 217 -43.58 35.46 55.23
N GLU A 218 -43.79 36.72 55.61
CA GLU A 218 -44.63 37.09 56.75
C GLU A 218 -46.00 36.45 56.53
N LYS A 219 -46.40 35.62 57.50
CA LYS A 219 -47.73 35.03 57.59
C LYS A 219 -48.74 36.08 58.01
#